data_AF-A0A8F5BYK5-F1
#
_entry.id   AF-A0A8F5BYK5-F1
#
_cell.length_a   1.000
_cell.length_b   1.000
_cell.length_c   1.000
_cell.angle_alpha   90.00
_cell.angle_beta   90.00
_cell.angle_gamma   90.00
#
_symmetry.space_group_name_H-M   'P 1'
#
loop_
_entity.id
_entity.type
_entity.pdbx_description
1 polymer ?
#
loop_
_entity_poly.entity_id
_entity_poly.type
_entity_poly.pdbx_seq_one_letter_code
_entity_poly.pdbx_strand_id
1 'polypeptide(L)'
;MVIDAKTSIGHLPSDELLDVQKYARFAKGIWVVMRPIAILLDLDGIIGRLKDTDRLGIDMEVMIPVRDKLVTLEEFVNEGRGYMAELLQDRSKRG
;
A
#
# COMPACT_ATOMS: atom_id res chain seq x y z
N MET A 1 12.52 1.28 14.08
CA MET A 1 11.42 1.02 13.14
C MET A 1 10.12 1.31 13.86
N VAL A 2 9.17 1.98 13.21
CA VAL A 2 7.80 2.19 13.72
C VAL A 2 6.84 1.43 12.81
N ILE A 3 5.84 0.79 13.40
CA ILE A 3 4.76 0.12 12.68
C ILE A 3 3.45 0.77 13.15
N ASP A 4 2.68 1.34 12.22
CA ASP A 4 1.42 2.02 12.52
C ASP A 4 0.30 1.48 11.62
N ALA A 5 -0.81 1.06 12.23
CA ALA A 5 -1.94 0.48 11.51
C ALA A 5 -3.04 1.51 11.31
N LYS A 6 -3.44 1.72 10.05
CA LYS A 6 -4.37 2.77 9.64
C LYS A 6 -5.67 2.16 9.13
N THR A 7 -6.78 2.78 9.52
CA THR A 7 -8.13 2.35 9.15
C THR A 7 -8.76 3.22 8.05
N SER A 8 -8.24 4.44 7.83
CA SER A 8 -8.66 5.38 6.78
C SER A 8 -10.16 5.68 6.78
N ILE A 9 -10.82 5.60 7.94
CA ILE A 9 -12.24 5.95 8.06
C ILE A 9 -12.36 7.46 8.15
N GLY A 10 -13.01 8.08 7.17
CA GLY A 10 -13.20 9.54 7.11
C GLY A 10 -11.99 10.33 6.60
N HIS A 11 -10.94 9.64 6.15
CA HIS A 11 -9.73 10.22 5.57
C HIS A 11 -9.38 9.49 4.26
N LEU A 12 -8.72 10.19 3.32
CA LEU A 12 -8.15 9.48 2.19
C LEU A 12 -6.99 8.59 2.68
N PRO A 13 -6.86 7.35 2.19
CA PRO A 13 -5.76 6.46 2.56
C PRO A 13 -4.38 7.11 2.38
N SER A 14 -4.19 7.90 1.32
CA SER A 14 -2.95 8.64 1.11
C SER A 14 -2.66 9.73 2.16
N ASP A 15 -3.67 10.34 2.77
CA ASP A 15 -3.47 11.35 3.83
C ASP A 15 -2.93 10.73 5.12
N GLU A 16 -3.24 9.47 5.39
CA GLU A 16 -2.69 8.74 6.53
C GLU A 16 -1.16 8.64 6.45
N LEU A 17 -0.59 8.56 5.25
CA LEU A 17 0.87 8.54 5.06
C LEU A 17 1.53 9.83 5.50
N LEU A 18 0.88 10.99 5.29
CA LEU A 18 1.37 12.27 5.76
C LEU A 18 1.41 12.34 7.29
N ASP A 19 0.37 11.83 7.96
CA ASP A 19 0.35 11.77 9.42
C ASP A 19 1.51 10.91 9.96
N VAL A 20 1.81 9.79 9.30
CA VAL A 20 2.84 8.86 9.75
C VAL A 20 4.27 9.44 9.58
N GLN A 21 4.48 10.38 8.66
CA GLN A 21 5.78 11.06 8.49
C GLN A 21 6.31 11.72 9.77
N LYS A 22 5.44 12.04 10.75
CA LYS A 22 5.86 12.57 12.06
C LYS A 22 6.90 11.66 12.77
N TYR A 23 6.88 10.36 12.50
CA TYR A 23 7.83 9.41 13.08
C TYR A 23 9.23 9.47 12.44
N ALA A 24 9.38 10.06 11.25
CA ALA A 24 10.66 10.18 10.57
C ALA A 24 11.72 10.97 11.38
N ARG A 25 11.26 11.77 12.36
CA ARG A 25 12.14 12.52 13.27
C ARG A 25 12.98 11.64 14.20
N PHE A 26 12.56 10.40 14.46
CA PHE A 26 13.22 9.51 15.41
C PHE A 26 13.27 8.05 14.97
N ALA A 27 12.49 7.64 13.97
CA ALA A 27 12.49 6.31 13.42
C ALA A 27 13.35 6.24 12.16
N LYS A 28 14.19 5.19 12.06
CA LYS A 28 14.98 4.90 10.87
C LYS A 28 14.18 4.33 9.69
N GLY A 29 12.95 3.91 9.93
CA GLY A 29 12.07 3.25 8.95
C GLY A 29 10.66 3.11 9.51
N ILE A 30 9.67 3.18 8.62
CA ILE A 30 8.25 3.27 8.95
C ILE A 30 7.47 2.24 8.12
N TRP A 31 6.69 1.40 8.78
CA TRP A 31 5.69 0.55 8.13
C TRP A 31 4.29 1.07 8.42
N VAL A 32 3.54 1.34 7.36
CA VAL A 32 2.14 1.73 7.45
C VAL A 32 1.28 0.55 7.05
N VAL A 33 0.58 -0.06 8.01
CA VAL A 33 -0.27 -1.21 7.75
C VAL A 33 -1.65 -0.72 7.33
N MET A 34 -2.06 -1.02 6.10
CA MET A 34 -3.34 -0.61 5.53
C MET A 34 -4.12 -1.82 5.00
N ARG A 35 -5.43 -1.84 5.22
CA ARG A 35 -6.29 -2.91 4.68
C ARG A 35 -6.33 -2.87 3.15
N PRO A 36 -6.45 -4.03 2.46
CA PRO A 36 -6.53 -4.09 1.00
C PRO A 36 -7.56 -3.13 0.39
N ILE A 37 -8.73 -2.98 1.02
CA ILE A 37 -9.78 -2.08 0.52
C ILE A 37 -9.33 -0.61 0.48
N ALA A 38 -8.54 -0.15 1.45
CA ALA A 38 -8.00 1.21 1.47
C ALA A 38 -7.01 1.41 0.33
N ILE A 39 -6.16 0.40 0.07
CA ILE A 39 -5.22 0.41 -1.06
C ILE A 39 -5.95 0.54 -2.39
N LEU A 40 -7.02 -0.24 -2.58
CA LEU A 40 -7.78 -0.26 -3.83
C LEU A 40 -8.56 1.05 -4.08
N LEU A 41 -8.96 1.75 -3.02
CA LEU A 41 -9.70 3.01 -3.14
C LEU A 41 -8.82 4.20 -3.53
N ASP A 42 -7.53 4.16 -3.23
CA ASP A 42 -6.62 5.30 -3.40
C ASP A 42 -5.19 4.87 -3.76
N LEU A 43 -5.06 3.92 -4.68
CA LEU A 43 -3.76 3.34 -5.05
C LEU A 43 -2.79 4.40 -5.59
N ASP A 44 -3.25 5.24 -6.51
CA ASP A 44 -2.42 6.27 -7.13
C ASP A 44 -1.97 7.33 -6.12
N GLY A 45 -2.86 7.71 -5.19
CA GLY A 45 -2.53 8.63 -4.10
C GLY A 45 -1.46 8.04 -3.17
N ILE A 46 -1.62 6.77 -2.77
CA ILE A 46 -0.65 6.06 -1.94
C ILE A 46 0.73 6.01 -2.62
N ILE A 47 0.77 5.61 -3.91
CA ILE A 47 2.01 5.56 -4.69
C ILE A 47 2.66 6.94 -4.78
N GLY A 48 1.85 7.98 -5.04
CA GLY A 48 2.32 9.37 -5.10
C GLY A 48 2.99 9.80 -3.79
N ARG A 49 2.33 9.54 -2.65
CA ARG A 49 2.85 9.88 -1.33
C ARG A 49 4.10 9.10 -0.96
N LEU A 50 4.19 7.83 -1.31
CA LEU A 50 5.41 7.04 -1.09
C LEU A 50 6.59 7.60 -1.88
N LYS A 51 6.40 7.97 -3.15
CA LYS A 51 7.44 8.62 -3.96
C LYS A 51 7.87 9.97 -3.37
N ASP A 52 6.92 10.76 -2.88
CA ASP A 52 7.24 12.04 -2.25
C ASP A 52 8.02 11.84 -0.94
N THR A 53 7.67 10.80 -0.17
CA THR A 53 8.35 10.43 1.08
C THR A 53 9.78 9.93 0.82
N ASP A 54 9.98 9.12 -0.22
CA ASP A 54 11.30 8.66 -0.67
C ASP A 54 12.20 9.84 -1.11
N ARG A 55 11.65 10.81 -1.85
CA ARG A 55 12.37 12.05 -2.22
C ARG A 55 12.83 12.88 -1.02
N LEU A 56 12.15 12.75 0.12
CA LEU A 56 12.53 13.39 1.38
C LEU A 56 13.55 12.56 2.19
N GLY A 57 13.98 11.41 1.66
CA GLY A 57 14.91 10.50 2.33
C GLY A 57 14.28 9.74 3.50
N ILE A 58 12.94 9.63 3.52
CA ILE A 58 12.22 8.92 4.57
C ILE A 58 11.96 7.48 4.09
N ASP A 59 12.52 6.52 4.81
CA ASP A 59 12.26 5.09 4.60
C ASP A 59 10.86 4.73 5.11
N MET A 60 9.91 4.63 4.18
CA MET A 60 8.51 4.33 4.45
C MET A 60 7.98 3.28 3.48
N GLU A 61 7.28 2.29 4.02
CA GLU A 61 6.67 1.21 3.27
C GLU A 61 5.22 1.01 3.69
N VAL A 62 4.37 0.67 2.72
CA VAL A 62 2.99 0.27 2.99
C VAL A 62 2.89 -1.24 2.99
N MET A 63 2.40 -1.77 4.11
CA MET A 63 2.22 -3.18 4.36
C MET A 63 0.73 -3.53 4.35
N ILE A 64 0.37 -4.62 3.69
CA ILE A 64 -1.01 -4.97 3.38
C ILE A 64 -1.30 -6.37 3.91
N PRO A 65 -2.23 -6.53 4.87
CA PRO A 65 -2.60 -7.85 5.36
C PRO A 65 -3.50 -8.53 4.33
N VAL A 66 -3.04 -9.66 3.79
CA VAL A 66 -3.78 -10.49 2.84
C VAL A 66 -3.83 -11.91 3.41
N ARG A 67 -5.03 -12.36 3.83
CA ARG A 67 -5.22 -13.65 4.51
C ARG A 67 -4.28 -13.76 5.72
N ASP A 68 -3.35 -14.71 5.69
CA ASP A 68 -2.43 -15.03 6.79
C ASP A 68 -1.02 -14.44 6.60
N LYS A 69 -0.84 -13.53 5.63
CA LYS A 69 0.45 -12.89 5.34
C LYS A 69 0.34 -11.36 5.30
N LEU A 70 1.47 -10.71 5.53
CA LEU A 70 1.66 -9.28 5.32
C LEU A 70 2.54 -9.11 4.09
N VAL A 71 2.07 -8.35 3.10
CA VAL A 71 2.77 -8.16 1.82
C VAL A 71 3.05 -6.67 1.60
N THR A 72 4.06 -6.37 0.80
CA THR A 72 4.37 -5.00 0.38
C THR A 72 3.35 -4.50 -0.64
N LEU A 73 3.29 -3.19 -0.86
CA LEU A 73 2.48 -2.61 -1.93
C LEU A 73 2.85 -3.16 -3.31
N GLU A 74 4.14 -3.37 -3.57
CA GLU A 74 4.62 -3.93 -4.84
C GLU A 74 4.13 -5.37 -5.04
N GLU A 75 4.30 -6.22 -4.02
CA GLU A 75 3.81 -7.60 -4.04
C GLU A 75 2.30 -7.66 -4.27
N PHE A 76 1.54 -6.82 -3.55
CA PHE A 76 0.09 -6.73 -3.69
C PHE A 76 -0.35 -6.37 -5.11
N VAL A 77 0.29 -5.36 -5.73
CA VAL A 77 -0.03 -4.94 -7.10
C VAL A 77 0.36 -6.03 -8.12
N ASN A 78 1.51 -6.68 -7.93
CA ASN A 78 1.98 -7.73 -8.83
C ASN A 78 1.07 -8.98 -8.77
N GLU A 79 0.65 -9.42 -7.58
CA GLU A 79 -0.31 -10.51 -7.43
C GLU A 79 -1.66 -10.18 -8.08
N GLY A 80 -2.17 -8.97 -7.89
CA GLY A 80 -3.42 -8.51 -8.51
C GLY A 80 -3.36 -8.52 -10.04
N ARG A 81 -2.22 -8.10 -10.62
CA ARG A 81 -2.00 -8.15 -12.08
C ARG A 81 -1.97 -9.57 -12.62
N GLY A 82 -1.32 -10.49 -11.90
CA GLY A 82 -1.29 -11.91 -12.25
C GLY A 82 -2.69 -12.51 -12.33
N TYR A 83 -3.50 -12.28 -11.30
CA TYR A 83 -4.89 -12.76 -11.24
C TYR A 83 -5.74 -12.23 -12.41
N MET A 84 -5.60 -10.94 -12.75
CA MET A 84 -6.32 -10.35 -13.88
C MET A 84 -5.90 -10.94 -15.22
N ALA A 85 -4.62 -11.24 -15.41
CA ALA A 85 -4.11 -11.85 -16.64
C ALA A 85 -4.69 -13.27 -16.83
N GLU A 86 -4.70 -14.10 -15.79
CA GLU A 86 -5.30 -15.42 -15.80
C GLU A 86 -6.80 -15.37 -16.14
N LEU A 87 -7.53 -14.46 -15.49
CA LEU A 87 -8.98 -14.30 -15.69
C LEU A 87 -9.34 -13.90 -17.13
N LEU A 88 -8.50 -13.09 -17.78
CA LEU A 88 -8.67 -12.71 -19.18
C LEU A 88 -8.37 -13.87 -20.15
N GLN A 89 -7.31 -14.66 -19.88
CA GLN A 89 -7.01 -15.85 -20.67
C GLN A 89 -8.14 -16.89 -20.60
N ASP A 90 -8.72 -17.08 -19.41
CA ASP A 90 -9.82 -18.00 -19.18
C ASP A 90 -11.09 -17.61 -19.91
N ARG A 91 -11.39 -16.30 -19.99
CA ARG A 91 -12.52 -15.79 -20.79
C ARG A 91 -12.31 -15.99 -22.28
N SER A 92 -11.08 -15.80 -22.77
CA SER A 92 -10.75 -16.01 -24.18
C SER A 92 -10.81 -17.47 -24.62
N LYS A 93 -10.68 -18.44 -23.71
CA LYS A 93 -10.81 -19.88 -24.01
C LYS A 93 -12.25 -20.39 -23.99
N ARG A 94 -13.19 -19.61 -23.43
CA ARG A 94 -14.60 -19.98 -23.27
C ARG A 94 -15.54 -19.31 -24.28
N GLY A 95 -15.02 -18.41 -25.12
CA GLY A 95 -15.73 -17.79 -26.25
C GLY A 95 -15.29 -18.40 -27.56
#